data_AF-A0A8H2JC46-F1
#
_entry.id   AF-A0A8H2JC46-F1
#
_cell.length_a   1.000
_cell.length_b   1.000
_cell.length_c   1.000
_cell.angle_alpha   90.00
_cell.angle_beta   90.00
_cell.angle_gamma   90.00
#
_symmetry.space_group_name_H-M   'P 1'
#
loop_
_entity.id
_entity.type
_entity.pdbx_description
1 polymer ?
#
loop_
_entity_poly.entity_id
_entity_poly.type
_entity_poly.pdbx_seq_one_letter_code
_entity_poly.pdbx_strand_id
1 'polypeptide(L)'
;MADFLLITCEHGGNDIPAPFGPLFAEHRALLDSHRGWDPGALVMAEALAAASRAPLVASTTSRLLVDLNRSIGHPQLFSPLTRAASKEARSQIIEQYYRPYRDTVENVVKQSISRSQRVIHLSCHSFTPELDGVVRRADVGLLYDPRRRGEVQVSMRWQASLAALRPELRVRRNYPYAGKGDGLTSHLRKRFGPSEYVGVELEINQRIVVAGGRPWAALRAVLIDALDTARATLPDPPA
;
A
#
# COMPACT_ATOMS: atom_id res chain seq x y z
N MET A 1 -4.85 24.96 -2.18
CA MET A 1 -3.97 23.97 -2.83
C MET A 1 -4.84 22.79 -3.24
N ALA A 2 -4.88 22.42 -4.52
CA ALA A 2 -5.71 21.29 -4.98
C ALA A 2 -5.10 19.95 -4.52
N ASP A 3 -5.95 18.97 -4.25
CA ASP A 3 -5.50 17.62 -3.90
C ASP A 3 -5.20 16.78 -5.15
N PHE A 4 -4.06 16.09 -5.12
CA PHE A 4 -3.64 15.10 -6.11
C PHE A 4 -3.65 13.73 -5.46
N LEU A 5 -4.41 12.78 -6.01
CA LEU A 5 -4.46 11.40 -5.53
C LEU A 5 -3.40 10.57 -6.25
N LEU A 6 -2.58 9.85 -5.50
CA LEU A 6 -1.63 8.85 -5.99
C LEU A 6 -1.97 7.51 -5.35
N ILE A 7 -1.97 6.44 -6.15
CA ILE A 7 -2.18 5.08 -5.65
C ILE A 7 -0.93 4.25 -5.93
N THR A 8 -0.51 3.46 -4.95
CA THR A 8 0.57 2.48 -5.13
C THR A 8 0.17 1.09 -4.69
N CYS A 9 0.88 0.08 -5.20
CA CYS A 9 0.79 -1.29 -4.71
C CYS A 9 2.15 -1.98 -4.79
N GLU A 10 2.84 -2.02 -3.65
CA GLU A 10 4.20 -2.53 -3.50
C GLU A 10 4.27 -4.07 -3.62
N HIS A 11 3.21 -4.77 -3.22
CA HIS A 11 3.17 -6.24 -3.14
C HIS A 11 2.07 -6.84 -4.02
N GLY A 12 1.89 -6.28 -5.21
CA GLY A 12 0.78 -6.63 -6.10
C GLY A 12 0.85 -8.02 -6.73
N GLY A 13 2.00 -8.70 -6.66
CA GLY A 13 2.21 -10.02 -7.22
C GLY A 13 3.40 -10.74 -6.62
N ASN A 14 3.59 -11.98 -7.03
CA ASN A 14 4.62 -12.88 -6.54
C ASN A 14 5.61 -13.35 -7.64
N ASP A 15 5.78 -12.55 -8.69
CA ASP A 15 6.67 -12.88 -9.80
C ASP A 15 8.14 -12.81 -9.35
N ILE A 16 8.93 -13.77 -9.85
CA ILE A 16 10.39 -13.76 -9.72
C ILE A 16 10.97 -13.60 -11.13
N PRO A 17 11.74 -12.53 -11.39
CA PRO A 17 12.40 -12.34 -12.68
C PRO A 17 13.32 -13.53 -13.01
N ALA A 18 13.37 -13.93 -14.28
CA ALA A 18 14.06 -15.14 -14.72
C ALA A 18 15.50 -15.30 -14.20
N PRO A 19 16.36 -14.25 -14.15
CA PRO A 19 17.73 -14.38 -13.62
C PRO A 19 17.80 -14.83 -12.15
N PHE A 20 16.74 -14.59 -11.37
CA PHE A 20 16.67 -14.95 -9.95
C PHE A 20 15.78 -16.17 -9.69
N GLY A 21 15.14 -16.73 -10.73
CA GLY A 21 14.29 -17.91 -10.65
C GLY A 21 14.92 -19.09 -9.88
N PRO A 22 16.20 -19.43 -10.14
CA PRO A 22 16.88 -20.51 -9.41
C PRO A 22 16.91 -20.33 -7.88
N LEU A 23 16.89 -19.10 -7.35
CA LEU A 23 16.87 -18.85 -5.90
C LEU A 23 15.54 -19.28 -5.24
N PHE A 24 14.48 -19.46 -6.03
CA PHE A 24 13.12 -19.72 -5.54
C PHE A 24 12.51 -21.01 -6.10
N ALA A 25 13.26 -21.80 -6.86
CA ALA A 25 12.75 -22.99 -7.55
C ALA A 25 12.06 -23.99 -6.61
N GLU A 26 12.61 -24.19 -5.40
CA GLU A 26 12.05 -25.10 -4.38
C GLU A 26 11.10 -24.39 -3.40
N HIS A 27 10.78 -23.12 -3.64
CA HIS A 27 10.04 -22.26 -2.71
C HIS A 27 8.73 -21.73 -3.30
N ARG A 28 8.14 -22.44 -4.28
CA ARG A 28 6.90 -22.00 -4.95
C ARG A 28 5.74 -21.81 -3.97
N ALA A 29 5.54 -22.74 -3.04
CA ALA A 29 4.49 -22.62 -2.01
C ALA A 29 4.65 -21.36 -1.14
N LEU A 30 5.90 -20.93 -0.91
CA LEU A 30 6.18 -19.71 -0.17
C LEU A 30 5.81 -18.46 -0.98
N LEU A 31 6.14 -18.44 -2.29
CA LEU A 31 5.75 -17.38 -3.21
C LEU A 31 4.23 -17.25 -3.32
N ASP A 32 3.50 -18.37 -3.35
CA ASP A 32 2.03 -18.38 -3.48
C ASP A 32 1.30 -17.99 -2.18
N SER A 33 2.01 -17.97 -1.06
CA SER A 33 1.47 -17.54 0.23
C SER A 33 1.47 -16.03 0.41
N HIS A 34 0.79 -15.55 1.47
CA HIS A 34 0.83 -14.14 1.92
C HIS A 34 2.23 -13.62 2.26
N ARG A 35 3.25 -14.49 2.31
CA ARG A 35 4.66 -14.07 2.47
C ARG A 35 5.26 -13.58 1.16
N GLY A 36 4.76 -14.07 0.03
CA GLY A 36 5.24 -13.72 -1.32
C GLY A 36 4.66 -12.41 -1.86
N TRP A 37 3.42 -12.10 -1.48
CA TRP A 37 2.64 -10.98 -2.02
C TRP A 37 1.40 -10.72 -1.16
N ASP A 38 0.63 -9.69 -1.52
CA ASP A 38 -0.61 -9.31 -0.84
C ASP A 38 -1.83 -9.64 -1.74
N PRO A 39 -2.45 -10.83 -1.61
CA PRO A 39 -3.64 -11.21 -2.37
C PRO A 39 -4.73 -10.14 -2.43
N GLY A 40 -5.15 -9.77 -3.65
CA GLY A 40 -6.21 -8.79 -3.91
C GLY A 40 -5.81 -7.32 -3.77
N ALA A 41 -4.60 -7.00 -3.29
CA ALA A 41 -4.15 -5.61 -3.13
C ALA A 41 -4.07 -4.88 -4.49
N LEU A 42 -3.48 -5.52 -5.51
CA LEU A 42 -3.39 -4.95 -6.86
C LEU A 42 -4.77 -4.72 -7.47
N VAL A 43 -5.67 -5.70 -7.35
CA VAL A 43 -7.05 -5.63 -7.85
C VAL A 43 -7.83 -4.48 -7.19
N MET A 44 -7.56 -4.18 -5.92
CA MET A 44 -8.11 -2.99 -5.27
C MET A 44 -7.47 -1.70 -5.80
N ALA A 45 -6.15 -1.67 -5.92
CA ALA A 45 -5.40 -0.49 -6.36
C ALA A 45 -5.80 -0.06 -7.78
N GLU A 46 -5.93 -1.02 -8.70
CA GLU A 46 -6.43 -0.80 -10.06
C GLU A 46 -7.86 -0.25 -10.07
N ALA A 47 -8.74 -0.79 -9.22
CA ALA A 47 -10.12 -0.33 -9.13
C ALA A 47 -10.22 1.11 -8.58
N LEU A 48 -9.44 1.44 -7.55
CA LEU A 48 -9.34 2.81 -7.03
C LEU A 48 -8.79 3.77 -8.09
N ALA A 49 -7.74 3.38 -8.81
CA ALA A 49 -7.09 4.21 -9.82
C ALA A 49 -8.02 4.49 -11.00
N ALA A 50 -8.71 3.46 -11.49
CA ALA A 50 -9.69 3.59 -12.56
C ALA A 50 -10.85 4.52 -12.16
N ALA A 51 -11.45 4.32 -10.99
CA ALA A 51 -12.59 5.11 -10.54
C ALA A 51 -12.23 6.58 -10.30
N SER A 52 -11.08 6.83 -9.67
CA SER A 52 -10.64 8.18 -9.32
C SER A 52 -9.84 8.89 -10.40
N ARG A 53 -9.54 8.21 -11.52
CA ARG A 53 -8.62 8.67 -12.59
C ARG A 53 -7.25 9.09 -12.04
N ALA A 54 -6.79 8.43 -10.99
CA ALA A 54 -5.50 8.67 -10.36
C ALA A 54 -4.41 7.79 -11.01
N PRO A 55 -3.14 8.26 -11.06
CA PRO A 55 -2.04 7.40 -11.43
C PRO A 55 -1.86 6.24 -10.44
N LEU A 56 -1.51 5.09 -10.99
CA LEU A 56 -1.14 3.88 -10.26
C LEU A 56 0.34 3.56 -10.52
N VAL A 57 1.11 3.34 -9.45
CA VAL A 57 2.44 2.74 -9.52
C VAL A 57 2.40 1.42 -8.76
N ALA A 58 2.51 0.30 -9.48
CA ALA A 58 2.40 -1.03 -8.89
C ALA A 58 3.59 -1.93 -9.29
N SER A 59 3.84 -2.95 -8.47
CA SER A 59 4.81 -4.01 -8.76
C SER A 59 4.15 -5.38 -8.63
N THR A 60 4.45 -6.27 -9.57
CA THR A 60 4.14 -7.70 -9.46
C THR A 60 5.34 -8.54 -9.00
N THR A 61 6.51 -7.91 -8.82
CA THR A 61 7.69 -8.60 -8.30
C THR A 61 7.46 -8.96 -6.83
N SER A 62 7.69 -10.23 -6.48
CA SER A 62 7.51 -10.72 -5.12
C SER A 62 8.34 -9.93 -4.11
N ARG A 63 7.73 -9.57 -2.98
CA ARG A 63 8.43 -8.97 -1.84
C ARG A 63 9.52 -9.88 -1.25
N LEU A 64 9.48 -11.18 -1.56
CA LEU A 64 10.53 -12.11 -1.17
C LEU A 64 11.82 -11.89 -1.96
N LEU A 65 11.74 -11.39 -3.20
CA LEU A 65 12.92 -10.94 -3.93
C LEU A 65 13.48 -9.69 -3.25
N VAL A 66 12.68 -8.64 -3.17
CA VAL A 66 12.99 -7.40 -2.46
C VAL A 66 11.71 -6.72 -2.01
N ASP A 67 11.63 -6.32 -0.74
CA ASP A 67 10.45 -5.66 -0.19
C ASP A 67 10.49 -4.16 -0.51
N LEU A 68 9.64 -3.74 -1.46
CA LEU A 68 9.52 -2.35 -1.91
C LEU A 68 8.93 -1.43 -0.82
N ASN A 69 8.32 -1.99 0.22
CA ASN A 69 7.81 -1.30 1.41
C ASN A 69 8.80 -1.39 2.59
N ARG A 70 10.11 -1.53 2.33
CA ARG A 70 11.19 -1.44 3.34
C ARG A 70 12.35 -0.56 2.88
N SER A 71 12.97 0.17 3.80
CA SER A 71 14.13 1.02 3.48
C SER A 71 15.38 0.19 3.21
N ILE A 72 16.31 0.74 2.42
CA ILE A 72 17.65 0.15 2.27
C ILE A 72 18.31 0.05 3.64
N GLY A 73 18.84 -1.13 3.97
CA GLY A 73 19.42 -1.46 5.28
C GLY A 73 18.44 -2.06 6.28
N HIS A 74 17.12 -2.08 5.99
CA HIS A 74 16.16 -2.77 6.85
C HIS A 74 16.40 -4.29 6.82
N PRO A 75 16.37 -5.01 7.96
CA PRO A 75 16.68 -6.44 8.02
C PRO A 75 15.73 -7.32 7.20
N GLN A 76 14.51 -6.84 6.96
CA GLN A 76 13.49 -7.51 6.13
C GLN A 76 13.46 -7.03 4.66
N LEU A 77 14.37 -6.15 4.23
CA LEU A 77 14.44 -5.73 2.83
C LEU A 77 14.61 -6.92 1.88
N PHE A 78 15.45 -7.88 2.28
CA PHE A 78 15.64 -9.15 1.59
C PHE A 78 15.11 -10.29 2.43
N SER A 79 14.36 -11.20 1.80
CA SER A 79 14.04 -12.49 2.39
C SER A 79 15.32 -13.29 2.69
N PRO A 80 15.26 -14.35 3.53
CA PRO A 80 16.41 -15.23 3.73
C PRO A 80 16.99 -15.78 2.42
N LEU A 81 16.14 -16.06 1.41
CA LEU A 81 16.55 -16.59 0.10
C LEU A 81 17.40 -15.57 -0.66
N THR A 82 16.89 -14.34 -0.83
CA THR A 82 17.66 -13.29 -1.50
C THR A 82 18.89 -12.87 -0.70
N ARG A 83 18.82 -12.89 0.63
CA ARG A 83 19.94 -12.51 1.49
C ARG A 83 21.14 -13.44 1.36
N ALA A 84 20.89 -14.73 1.05
CA ALA A 84 21.92 -15.73 0.80
C ALA A 84 22.58 -15.59 -0.59
N ALA A 85 22.00 -14.82 -1.51
CA ALA A 85 22.60 -14.54 -2.80
C ALA A 85 23.85 -13.64 -2.67
N SER A 86 24.67 -13.64 -3.73
CA SER A 86 25.88 -12.82 -3.78
C SER A 86 25.58 -11.32 -3.58
N LYS A 87 26.60 -10.56 -3.19
CA LYS A 87 26.46 -9.10 -3.05
C LYS A 87 26.10 -8.48 -4.40
N GLU A 88 26.65 -9.00 -5.49
CA GLU A 88 26.44 -8.56 -6.86
C GLU A 88 24.98 -8.78 -7.28
N ALA A 89 24.42 -9.96 -7.00
CA ALA A 89 23.01 -10.26 -7.27
C ALA A 89 22.08 -9.34 -6.48
N ARG A 90 22.36 -9.12 -5.19
CA ARG A 90 21.57 -8.19 -4.36
C ARG A 90 21.65 -6.75 -4.86
N SER A 91 22.82 -6.29 -5.29
CA SER A 91 22.97 -4.97 -5.92
C SER A 91 22.15 -4.89 -7.20
N GLN A 92 22.21 -5.90 -8.08
CA GLN A 92 21.38 -5.94 -9.29
C GLN A 92 19.89 -5.87 -8.97
N ILE A 93 19.43 -6.59 -7.94
CA ILE A 93 18.03 -6.54 -7.50
C ILE A 93 17.64 -5.13 -7.06
N ILE A 94 18.51 -4.44 -6.31
CA ILE A 94 18.25 -3.06 -5.88
C ILE A 94 18.15 -2.12 -7.09
N GLU A 95 19.11 -2.17 -7.99
CA GLU A 95 19.17 -1.25 -9.14
C GLU A 95 18.04 -1.49 -10.15
N GLN A 96 17.59 -2.75 -10.32
CA GLN A 96 16.59 -3.09 -11.35
C GLN A 96 15.14 -3.07 -10.86
N TYR A 97 14.89 -3.35 -9.57
CA TYR A 97 13.51 -3.52 -9.07
C TYR A 97 13.18 -2.55 -7.93
N TYR A 98 14.10 -2.33 -7.00
CA TYR A 98 13.85 -1.45 -5.86
C TYR A 98 13.89 0.03 -6.22
N ARG A 99 15.00 0.51 -6.78
CA ARG A 99 15.17 1.94 -7.09
C ARG A 99 14.18 2.42 -8.13
N PRO A 100 13.94 1.75 -9.27
CA PRO A 100 13.03 2.26 -10.29
C PRO A 100 11.62 2.47 -9.74
N TYR A 101 11.13 1.54 -8.90
CA TYR A 101 9.84 1.69 -8.24
C TYR A 101 9.82 2.90 -7.29
N ARG A 102 10.77 2.98 -6.35
CA ARG A 102 10.86 4.06 -5.35
C ARG A 102 11.01 5.43 -6.01
N ASP A 103 11.88 5.53 -7.00
CA ASP A 103 12.17 6.77 -7.72
C ASP A 103 10.95 7.21 -8.53
N THR A 104 10.23 6.28 -9.17
CA THR A 104 8.98 6.59 -9.89
C THR A 104 7.94 7.21 -8.96
N VAL A 105 7.66 6.56 -7.82
CA VAL A 105 6.70 7.08 -6.83
C VAL A 105 7.13 8.46 -6.34
N GLU A 106 8.39 8.60 -5.95
CA GLU A 106 8.93 9.86 -5.42
C GLU A 106 8.86 10.99 -6.46
N ASN A 107 9.16 10.69 -7.73
CA ASN A 107 9.07 11.66 -8.81
C ASN A 107 7.63 12.12 -9.07
N VAL A 108 6.65 11.22 -9.01
CA VAL A 108 5.23 11.61 -9.13
C VAL A 108 4.83 12.55 -7.99
N VAL A 109 5.26 12.26 -6.76
CA VAL A 109 5.00 13.14 -5.60
C VAL A 109 5.66 14.51 -5.81
N LYS A 110 6.95 14.56 -6.18
CA LYS A 110 7.69 15.80 -6.46
C LYS A 110 7.01 16.65 -7.54
N GLN A 111 6.63 16.03 -8.66
CA GLN A 111 6.01 16.72 -9.79
C GLN A 111 4.65 17.30 -9.43
N SER A 112 3.90 16.65 -8.54
CA SER A 112 2.60 17.16 -8.08
C SER A 112 2.78 18.33 -7.13
N ILE A 113 3.73 18.24 -6.20
CA ILE A 113 4.08 19.33 -5.28
C ILE A 113 4.59 20.56 -6.05
N SER A 114 5.43 20.39 -7.07
CA SER A 114 5.91 21.51 -7.89
C SER A 114 4.82 22.21 -8.70
N ARG A 115 3.66 21.57 -8.87
CA ARG A 115 2.43 22.16 -9.44
C ARG A 115 1.51 22.76 -8.37
N SER A 116 2.02 22.98 -7.16
CA SER A 116 1.25 23.49 -6.02
C SER A 116 0.03 22.61 -5.72
N GLN A 117 0.21 21.29 -5.73
CA GLN A 117 -0.80 20.32 -5.32
C GLN A 117 -0.37 19.60 -4.03
N ARG A 118 -1.34 19.31 -3.16
CA ARG A 118 -1.13 18.45 -1.99
C ARG A 118 -1.34 17.01 -2.42
N VAL A 119 -0.38 16.13 -2.14
CA VAL A 119 -0.46 14.72 -2.51
C VAL A 119 -1.15 13.93 -1.40
N ILE A 120 -2.27 13.30 -1.73
CA ILE A 120 -2.89 12.22 -0.97
C ILE A 120 -2.42 10.91 -1.61
N HIS A 121 -1.56 10.18 -0.90
CA HIS A 121 -1.03 8.91 -1.35
C HIS A 121 -1.70 7.75 -0.61
N LEU A 122 -2.30 6.83 -1.38
CA LEU A 122 -2.86 5.58 -0.90
C LEU A 122 -2.00 4.39 -1.33
N SER A 123 -1.28 3.81 -0.37
CA SER A 123 -0.53 2.56 -0.58
C SER A 123 -1.44 1.37 -0.25
N CYS A 124 -1.73 0.52 -1.25
CA CYS A 124 -2.72 -0.54 -1.15
C CYS A 124 -2.07 -1.88 -0.81
N HIS A 125 -2.55 -2.47 0.28
CA HIS A 125 -2.08 -3.70 0.88
C HIS A 125 -3.24 -4.64 1.28
N SER A 126 -2.89 -5.88 1.56
CA SER A 126 -3.81 -6.83 2.19
C SER A 126 -3.07 -7.65 3.23
N PHE A 127 -3.81 -8.11 4.24
CA PHE A 127 -3.24 -8.83 5.37
C PHE A 127 -3.92 -10.18 5.57
N THR A 128 -3.12 -11.19 5.91
CA THR A 128 -3.63 -12.53 6.27
C THR A 128 -4.61 -12.43 7.44
N PRO A 129 -5.76 -13.16 7.42
CA PRO A 129 -6.75 -13.11 8.48
C PRO A 129 -6.24 -13.62 9.83
N GLU A 130 -5.20 -14.44 9.83
CA GLU A 130 -4.57 -14.97 11.04
C GLU A 130 -3.05 -14.91 10.85
N LEU A 131 -2.35 -14.46 11.90
CA LEU A 131 -0.89 -14.48 11.96
C LEU A 131 -0.47 -15.04 13.31
N ASP A 132 0.41 -16.04 13.32
CA ASP A 132 0.95 -16.67 14.53
C ASP A 132 -0.13 -17.11 15.53
N GLY A 133 -1.22 -17.70 15.03
CA GLY A 133 -2.37 -18.14 15.85
C GLY A 133 -3.31 -17.02 16.29
N VAL A 134 -3.04 -15.76 15.93
CA VAL A 134 -3.84 -14.60 16.34
C VAL A 134 -4.77 -14.16 15.21
N VAL A 135 -6.07 -14.34 15.43
CA VAL A 135 -7.12 -13.93 14.48
C VAL A 135 -7.24 -12.40 14.42
N ARG A 136 -7.17 -11.86 13.21
CA ARG A 136 -7.31 -10.43 12.91
C ARG A 136 -8.73 -10.07 12.53
N ARG A 137 -9.42 -9.36 13.43
CA ARG A 137 -10.88 -9.18 13.39
C ARG A 137 -11.38 -8.01 12.54
N ALA A 138 -10.50 -7.11 12.10
CA ALA A 138 -10.88 -6.04 11.17
C ALA A 138 -11.07 -6.58 9.75
N ASP A 139 -11.96 -5.94 9.01
CA ASP A 139 -12.15 -6.17 7.58
C ASP A 139 -11.27 -5.24 6.75
N VAL A 140 -11.11 -3.99 7.22
CA VAL A 140 -10.29 -2.94 6.61
C VAL A 140 -9.48 -2.22 7.67
N GLY A 141 -8.21 -1.97 7.38
CA GLY A 141 -7.29 -1.12 8.12
C GLY A 141 -7.00 0.17 7.36
N LEU A 142 -7.03 1.31 8.06
CA LEU A 142 -6.53 2.59 7.56
C LEU A 142 -5.32 3.01 8.40
N LEU A 143 -4.13 2.90 7.83
CA LEU A 143 -2.86 3.01 8.53
C LEU A 143 -2.20 4.34 8.19
N TYR A 144 -1.79 5.09 9.22
CA TYR A 144 -1.22 6.42 9.07
C TYR A 144 -0.41 6.86 10.30
N ASP A 145 0.39 7.93 10.17
CA ASP A 145 1.05 8.55 11.32
C ASP A 145 0.09 9.49 12.05
N PRO A 146 -0.32 9.19 13.31
CA PRO A 146 -1.28 10.00 14.04
C PRO A 146 -0.78 11.41 14.38
N ARG A 147 0.52 11.70 14.19
CA ARG A 147 1.08 13.05 14.36
C ARG A 147 0.86 13.93 13.13
N ARG A 148 0.45 13.37 11.98
CA ARG A 148 0.20 14.13 10.75
C ARG A 148 -1.28 14.41 10.60
N ARG A 149 -1.67 15.66 10.88
CA ARG A 149 -3.06 16.12 10.87
C ARG A 149 -3.80 15.81 9.57
N GLY A 150 -3.16 15.93 8.40
CA GLY A 150 -3.77 15.60 7.11
C GLY A 150 -4.15 14.11 7.00
N GLU A 151 -3.29 13.21 7.47
CA GLU A 151 -3.56 11.77 7.42
C GLU A 151 -4.66 11.35 8.39
N VAL A 152 -4.70 11.98 9.57
CA VAL A 152 -5.81 11.82 10.53
C VAL A 152 -7.13 12.22 9.89
N GLN A 153 -7.17 13.38 9.23
CA GLN A 153 -8.40 13.90 8.62
C GLN A 153 -8.91 13.01 7.49
N VAL A 154 -8.04 12.64 6.54
CA VAL A 154 -8.42 11.75 5.43
C VAL A 154 -8.92 10.42 5.96
N SER A 155 -8.19 9.80 6.89
CA SER A 155 -8.57 8.49 7.43
C SER A 155 -9.87 8.53 8.24
N MET A 156 -10.10 9.59 9.03
CA MET A 156 -11.35 9.73 9.79
C MET A 156 -12.56 9.96 8.89
N ARG A 157 -12.43 10.78 7.84
CA ARG A 157 -13.52 11.03 6.87
C ARG A 157 -13.84 9.79 6.06
N TRP A 158 -12.81 9.07 5.62
CA TRP A 158 -13.01 7.82 4.89
C TRP A 158 -13.65 6.76 5.79
N GLN A 159 -13.19 6.61 7.03
CA GLN A 159 -13.83 5.71 8.00
C GLN A 159 -15.30 6.09 8.27
N ALA A 160 -15.61 7.37 8.42
CA ALA A 160 -16.98 7.83 8.62
C ALA A 160 -17.88 7.56 7.40
N SER A 161 -17.35 7.79 6.20
CA SER A 161 -18.06 7.50 4.94
C SER A 161 -18.31 6.00 4.77
N LEU A 162 -17.33 5.15 5.13
CA LEU A 162 -17.49 3.70 5.16
C LEU A 162 -18.55 3.26 6.16
N ALA A 163 -18.57 3.85 7.36
CA ALA A 163 -19.57 3.54 8.38
C ALA A 163 -20.99 3.96 7.95
N ALA A 164 -21.13 5.03 7.17
CA ALA A 164 -22.41 5.48 6.63
C ALA A 164 -22.92 4.56 5.51
N LEU A 165 -22.04 4.11 4.60
CA LEU A 165 -22.42 3.23 3.49
C LEU A 165 -22.57 1.76 3.90
N ARG A 166 -21.81 1.31 4.90
CA ARG A 166 -21.62 -0.11 5.22
C ARG A 166 -21.38 -0.32 6.73
N PRO A 167 -22.38 -0.08 7.60
CA PRO A 167 -22.20 -0.06 9.06
C PRO A 167 -21.65 -1.35 9.66
N GLU A 168 -21.86 -2.49 9.02
CA GLU A 168 -21.34 -3.78 9.47
C GLU A 168 -19.85 -4.01 9.11
N LEU A 169 -19.24 -3.15 8.29
CA LEU A 169 -17.81 -3.24 7.96
C LEU A 169 -16.97 -2.89 9.18
N ARG A 170 -16.10 -3.82 9.61
CA ARG A 170 -15.18 -3.59 10.72
C ARG A 170 -13.95 -2.83 10.25
N VAL A 171 -14.08 -1.51 10.11
CA VAL A 171 -12.97 -0.61 9.77
C VAL A 171 -12.21 -0.21 11.03
N ARG A 172 -10.89 -0.38 11.03
CA ARG A 172 -10.01 0.06 12.13
C ARG A 172 -8.93 0.99 11.61
N ARG A 173 -8.53 1.95 12.44
CA ARG A 173 -7.37 2.81 12.19
C ARG A 173 -6.15 2.19 12.85
N ASN A 174 -5.00 2.20 12.17
CA ASN A 174 -3.73 1.68 12.67
C ASN A 174 -3.85 0.25 13.23
N TYR A 175 -4.48 -0.62 12.42
CA TYR A 175 -4.61 -2.05 12.67
C TYR A 175 -4.60 -2.79 11.33
N PRO A 176 -3.89 -3.93 11.20
CA PRO A 176 -3.17 -4.64 12.25
C PRO A 176 -1.80 -4.04 12.60
N TYR A 177 -1.34 -3.04 11.85
CA TYR A 177 -0.06 -2.35 12.05
C TYR A 177 -0.25 -0.89 12.45
N ALA A 178 0.77 -0.30 13.07
CA ALA A 178 0.69 1.05 13.64
C ALA A 178 0.70 2.20 12.62
N GLY A 179 0.88 1.93 11.31
CA GLY A 179 0.90 2.94 10.23
C GLY A 179 2.08 3.93 10.23
N LYS A 180 2.99 3.80 11.20
CA LYS A 180 4.20 4.63 11.37
C LYS A 180 5.52 3.86 11.24
N GLY A 181 5.44 2.56 10.94
CA GLY A 181 6.61 1.69 10.78
C GLY A 181 7.44 2.07 9.55
N ASP A 182 8.61 1.46 9.41
CA ASP A 182 9.40 1.60 8.18
C ASP A 182 8.60 1.12 6.96
N GLY A 183 8.63 1.92 5.90
CA GLY A 183 7.77 1.75 4.72
C GLY A 183 7.81 2.94 3.78
N LEU A 184 7.19 2.81 2.60
CA LEU A 184 7.09 3.85 1.58
C LEU A 184 6.43 5.10 2.11
N THR A 185 5.31 4.97 2.83
CA THR A 185 4.66 6.13 3.44
C THR A 185 5.59 6.84 4.42
N SER A 186 6.28 6.11 5.30
CA SER A 186 7.25 6.69 6.24
C SER A 186 8.46 7.33 5.56
N HIS A 187 8.93 6.75 4.45
CA HIS A 187 10.01 7.30 3.65
C HIS A 187 9.60 8.64 3.04
N LEU A 188 8.45 8.70 2.37
CA LEU A 188 7.93 9.94 1.77
C LEU A 188 7.62 11.01 2.83
N ARG A 189 7.11 10.64 4.02
CA ARG A 189 6.91 11.57 5.15
C ARG A 189 8.19 12.27 5.61
N LYS A 190 9.37 11.63 5.46
CA LYS A 190 10.68 12.24 5.79
C LYS A 190 11.16 13.20 4.71
N ARG A 191 10.66 13.07 3.48
CA ARG A 191 11.09 13.87 2.32
C ARG A 191 10.18 15.07 2.05
N PHE A 192 8.90 14.98 2.44
CA PHE A 192 7.89 15.99 2.11
C PHE A 192 7.12 16.46 3.35
N GLY A 193 6.84 17.76 3.39
CA GLY A 193 6.20 18.43 4.52
C GLY A 193 4.78 17.93 4.80
N PRO A 194 4.27 18.09 6.04
CA PRO A 194 2.92 17.68 6.43
C PRO A 194 1.78 18.40 5.70
N SER A 195 2.04 19.57 5.12
CA SER A 195 1.11 20.30 4.25
C SER A 195 1.11 19.79 2.81
N GLU A 196 2.21 19.17 2.35
CA GLU A 196 2.43 18.77 0.96
C GLU A 196 2.08 17.30 0.72
N TYR A 197 2.32 16.43 1.71
CA TYR A 197 2.17 14.98 1.57
C TYR A 197 1.39 14.35 2.72
N VAL A 198 0.36 13.60 2.36
CA VAL A 198 -0.54 12.82 3.20
C VAL A 198 -0.47 11.36 2.76
N GLY A 199 0.16 10.49 3.57
CA GLY A 199 0.28 9.06 3.26
C GLY A 199 -0.65 8.19 4.11
N VAL A 200 -1.46 7.35 3.46
CA VAL A 200 -2.32 6.35 4.12
C VAL A 200 -2.06 4.99 3.48
N GLU A 201 -1.87 3.95 4.30
CA GLU A 201 -1.86 2.57 3.85
C GLU A 201 -3.27 1.98 4.02
N LEU A 202 -3.85 1.48 2.94
CA LEU A 202 -5.10 0.74 2.93
C LEU A 202 -4.78 -0.75 3.11
N GLU A 203 -5.34 -1.36 4.14
CA GLU A 203 -5.11 -2.78 4.48
C GLU A 203 -6.42 -3.55 4.38
N ILE A 204 -6.49 -4.55 3.49
CA ILE A 204 -7.69 -5.36 3.28
C ILE A 204 -7.51 -6.75 3.87
N ASN A 205 -8.49 -7.24 4.63
CA ASN A 205 -8.42 -8.59 5.15
C ASN A 205 -8.58 -9.62 4.02
N GLN A 206 -7.57 -10.46 3.83
CA GLN A 206 -7.54 -11.47 2.76
C GLN A 206 -8.68 -12.48 2.85
N ARG A 207 -9.35 -12.66 3.99
CA ARG A 207 -10.55 -13.52 4.06
C ARG A 207 -11.66 -13.07 3.09
N ILE A 208 -11.79 -11.77 2.86
CA ILE A 208 -12.82 -11.21 1.97
C ILE A 208 -12.39 -11.38 0.51
N VAL A 209 -11.09 -11.22 0.24
CA VAL A 209 -10.49 -11.46 -1.07
C VAL A 209 -10.66 -12.92 -1.48
N VAL A 210 -10.30 -13.84 -0.59
CA VAL A 210 -10.36 -15.30 -0.83
C VAL A 210 -11.80 -15.79 -0.97
N ALA A 211 -12.76 -15.21 -0.22
CA ALA A 211 -14.18 -15.51 -0.43
C ALA A 211 -14.66 -15.12 -1.85
N GLY A 212 -13.99 -14.14 -2.48
CA GLY A 212 -14.23 -13.76 -3.87
C GLY A 212 -15.64 -13.25 -4.15
N GLY A 213 -16.05 -13.33 -5.41
CA GLY A 213 -17.42 -13.09 -5.87
C GLY A 213 -18.05 -11.78 -5.38
N ARG A 214 -19.31 -11.87 -4.96
CA ARG A 214 -20.12 -10.71 -4.51
C ARG A 214 -19.53 -9.99 -3.29
N PRO A 215 -19.10 -10.66 -2.20
CA PRO A 215 -18.49 -9.98 -1.06
C PRO A 215 -17.27 -9.14 -1.44
N TRP A 216 -16.38 -9.67 -2.28
CA TRP A 216 -15.19 -8.93 -2.72
C TRP A 216 -15.56 -7.74 -3.62
N ALA A 217 -16.45 -7.94 -4.59
CA ALA A 217 -16.92 -6.86 -5.45
C ALA A 217 -17.61 -5.73 -4.66
N ALA A 218 -18.46 -6.07 -3.70
CA ALA A 218 -19.17 -5.13 -2.85
C ALA A 218 -18.21 -4.32 -1.96
N LEU A 219 -17.20 -4.96 -1.37
CA LEU A 219 -16.20 -4.24 -0.57
C LEU A 219 -15.43 -3.22 -1.42
N ARG A 220 -15.00 -3.60 -2.63
CA ARG A 220 -14.28 -2.68 -3.52
C ARG A 220 -15.13 -1.46 -3.88
N ALA A 221 -16.39 -1.67 -4.29
CA ALA A 221 -17.32 -0.59 -4.61
C ALA A 221 -17.49 0.38 -3.43
N VAL A 222 -17.77 -0.16 -2.24
CA VAL A 222 -17.93 0.64 -1.02
C VAL A 222 -16.67 1.42 -0.65
N LEU A 223 -15.48 0.83 -0.79
CA LEU A 223 -14.21 1.52 -0.54
C LEU A 223 -14.01 2.72 -1.47
N ILE A 224 -14.35 2.56 -2.75
CA ILE A 224 -14.27 3.60 -3.77
C ILE A 224 -15.27 4.73 -3.46
N ASP A 225 -16.55 4.40 -3.30
CA ASP A 225 -17.62 5.39 -3.06
C ASP A 225 -17.36 6.19 -1.78
N ALA A 226 -16.88 5.51 -0.73
CA ALA A 226 -16.53 6.16 0.54
C ALA A 226 -15.32 7.07 0.41
N LEU A 227 -14.33 6.72 -0.43
CA LEU A 227 -13.16 7.56 -0.65
C LEU A 227 -13.54 8.84 -1.40
N ASP A 228 -14.36 8.72 -2.45
CA ASP A 228 -14.81 9.86 -3.23
C ASP A 228 -15.63 10.83 -2.36
N THR A 229 -16.51 10.31 -1.52
CA THR A 229 -17.26 11.10 -0.51
C THR A 229 -16.30 11.81 0.46
N ALA A 230 -15.29 11.10 0.96
CA ALA A 230 -14.32 11.65 1.90
C ALA A 230 -13.46 12.77 1.30
N ARG A 231 -13.16 12.69 0.00
CA ARG A 231 -12.39 13.69 -0.75
C ARG A 231 -13.22 14.93 -1.09
N ALA A 232 -14.49 14.77 -1.47
CA ALA A 232 -15.37 15.89 -1.81
C ALA A 232 -15.63 16.84 -0.62
N THR A 233 -15.47 16.37 0.61
CA THR A 233 -15.74 17.17 1.82
C THR A 233 -14.53 17.95 2.33
N LEU A 234 -13.33 17.79 1.78
CA LEU A 234 -12.13 18.49 2.26
C LEU A 234 -12.28 19.99 2.00
N PRO A 235 -12.41 20.85 3.03
CA PRO A 235 -12.38 22.28 2.79
C PRO A 235 -11.02 22.63 2.19
N ASP A 236 -11.01 23.61 1.28
CA ASP A 236 -9.78 24.18 0.78
C ASP A 236 -8.85 24.52 1.95
N PRO A 237 -7.52 24.32 1.82
CA PRO A 237 -6.59 24.83 2.82
C PRO A 237 -6.86 26.34 3.01
N PRO A 238 -6.86 26.86 4.24
CA PRO A 238 -6.95 28.30 4.44
C PRO A 238 -5.82 28.98 3.65
N ALA A 239 -6.17 30.09 3.00
CA ALA A 239 -5.26 30.94 2.23
C ALA A 239 -4.08 31.43 3.05
#